data_AF-S8C0U0-F1
#
_entry.id   AF-S8C0U0-F1
#
_cell.length_a   1.000
_cell.length_b   1.000
_cell.length_c   1.000
_cell.angle_alpha   90.00
_cell.angle_beta   90.00
_cell.angle_gamma   90.00
#
_symmetry.space_group_name_H-M   'P 1'
#
loop_
_entity.id
_entity.type
_entity.pdbx_description
1 polymer ?
#
loop_
_entity_poly.entity_id
_entity_poly.type
_entity_poly.pdbx_seq_one_letter_code
_entity_poly.pdbx_strand_id
1 'polypeptide(L)'
;MVKKQHKVVLPPALPPEVPDEEIELSDEDVKFVQENKEYAGFVSKLDTHSITKHVSRVADADEALLESIYEKRLKRKLENKVEANTELEVDPVDALPVKTLDGQLYYRRVEKKQNEVEEESTVKDSSIAKLSKPEKRAKLKKSRKDAKKLTKEIEQKTPQAEVLDEVRKDLKAEETAEKKKYRLAELGTALLADPESNIKNVKEMLDMLKGGDISIVMLALKSLLAVFKDIIPGYRIRLPTEKEMEMKVSKAVKKMRFYELTLLSTYKEYVKRLVALHQKRLYKRVAVRCLCTLLAAVPHFNFSETLLAYVVNNIGSQDDFIR
;
A
#
# COMPACT_ATOMS: atom_id res chain seq x y z
N MET A 1 -17.51 -17.64 -77.50
CA MET A 1 -16.80 -18.49 -76.52
C MET A 1 -15.40 -17.89 -76.40
N VAL A 2 -14.92 -17.42 -75.24
CA VAL A 2 -14.29 -18.23 -74.17
C VAL A 2 -14.35 -17.42 -72.86
N LYS A 3 -14.81 -18.04 -71.75
CA LYS A 3 -14.78 -17.46 -70.39
C LYS A 3 -13.36 -17.61 -69.81
N LYS A 4 -12.71 -16.50 -69.43
CA LYS A 4 -11.47 -16.54 -68.63
C LYS A 4 -11.81 -16.89 -67.19
N GLN A 5 -11.36 -18.04 -66.71
CA GLN A 5 -11.48 -18.44 -65.31
C GLN A 5 -10.42 -17.72 -64.47
N HIS A 6 -10.84 -17.09 -63.37
CA HIS A 6 -9.93 -16.57 -62.35
C HIS A 6 -9.30 -17.75 -61.60
N LYS A 7 -7.98 -17.93 -61.75
CA LYS A 7 -7.20 -18.85 -60.91
C LYS A 7 -7.19 -18.32 -59.49
N VAL A 8 -7.88 -19.02 -58.59
CA VAL A 8 -7.77 -18.79 -57.15
C VAL A 8 -6.41 -19.36 -56.72
N VAL A 9 -5.48 -18.49 -56.31
CA VAL A 9 -4.21 -18.90 -55.71
C VAL A 9 -4.53 -19.32 -54.28
N LEU A 10 -4.42 -20.62 -54.00
CA LEU A 10 -4.56 -21.14 -52.64
C LEU A 10 -3.34 -20.69 -51.81
N PRO A 11 -3.54 -20.33 -50.52
CA PRO A 11 -2.43 -20.02 -49.63
C PRO A 11 -1.49 -21.23 -49.52
N PRO A 12 -0.18 -20.98 -49.32
CA PRO A 12 0.79 -22.05 -49.13
C PRO A 12 0.37 -22.96 -47.97
N ALA A 13 0.62 -24.27 -48.12
CA ALA A 13 0.35 -25.24 -47.06
C ALA A 13 1.17 -24.90 -45.81
N LEU A 14 0.53 -25.02 -44.64
CA LEU A 14 1.20 -24.84 -43.36
C LEU A 14 2.30 -25.91 -43.19
N PRO A 15 3.47 -25.55 -42.61
CA PRO A 15 4.50 -26.52 -42.30
C PRO A 15 4.00 -27.59 -41.33
N PRO A 16 4.57 -28.81 -41.36
CA PRO A 16 4.18 -29.89 -40.46
C PRO A 16 4.42 -29.49 -38.99
N GLU A 17 3.49 -29.84 -38.11
CA GLU A 17 3.61 -29.64 -36.67
C GLU A 17 4.67 -30.61 -36.12
N VAL A 18 5.85 -30.09 -35.79
CA VAL A 18 6.91 -30.83 -35.11
C VAL A 18 6.68 -30.71 -33.60
N PRO A 19 6.79 -31.80 -32.81
CA PRO A 19 6.69 -31.73 -31.35
C PRO A 19 7.76 -30.79 -30.78
N ASP A 20 7.39 -29.95 -29.81
CA ASP A 20 8.27 -28.94 -29.20
C ASP A 20 9.55 -29.53 -28.57
N GLU A 21 9.56 -30.82 -28.27
CA GLU A 21 10.67 -31.55 -27.63
C GLU A 21 11.80 -31.93 -28.61
N GLU A 22 11.59 -31.85 -29.93
CA GLU A 22 12.62 -32.14 -30.97
C GLU A 22 13.33 -30.88 -31.51
N ILE A 23 12.95 -29.69 -31.03
CA ILE A 23 13.52 -28.42 -31.50
C ILE A 23 14.79 -28.10 -30.70
N GLU A 24 15.91 -28.63 -31.16
CA GLU A 24 17.23 -28.27 -30.62
C GLU A 24 17.68 -26.91 -31.18
N LEU A 25 17.75 -25.90 -30.32
CA LEU A 25 18.21 -24.56 -30.70
C LEU A 25 19.74 -24.56 -30.90
N SER A 26 20.19 -24.39 -32.14
CA SER A 26 21.61 -24.30 -32.46
C SER A 26 22.16 -22.88 -32.23
N ASP A 27 23.46 -22.76 -31.98
CA ASP A 27 24.17 -21.47 -31.89
C ASP A 27 24.02 -20.61 -33.16
N GLU A 28 23.75 -21.26 -34.30
CA GLU A 28 23.48 -20.60 -35.58
C GLU A 28 22.12 -19.90 -35.59
N ASP A 29 21.09 -20.50 -34.98
CA ASP A 29 19.74 -19.93 -34.88
C ASP A 29 19.73 -18.67 -34.02
N VAL A 30 20.50 -18.69 -32.92
CA VAL A 30 20.66 -17.54 -32.02
C VAL A 30 21.32 -16.37 -32.76
N LYS A 31 22.35 -16.64 -33.57
CA LYS A 31 23.04 -15.62 -34.37
C LYS A 31 22.12 -15.05 -35.45
N PHE A 32 21.36 -15.89 -36.14
CA PHE A 32 20.41 -15.48 -37.18
C PHE A 32 19.35 -14.50 -36.65
N VAL A 33 18.78 -14.78 -35.47
CA VAL A 33 17.80 -13.88 -34.83
C VAL A 33 18.45 -12.57 -34.38
N GLN A 34 19.71 -12.62 -33.93
CA GLN A 34 20.44 -11.41 -33.52
C GLN A 34 20.76 -10.48 -34.68
N GLU A 35 21.03 -11.03 -35.87
CA GLU A 35 21.28 -10.26 -37.09
C GLU A 35 19.97 -9.71 -37.68
N ASN A 36 18.86 -10.42 -37.52
CA ASN A 36 17.56 -10.07 -38.10
C ASN A 36 16.54 -9.52 -37.07
N LYS A 37 17.02 -8.75 -36.08
CA LYS A 37 16.18 -8.16 -35.02
C LYS A 37 15.07 -7.24 -35.53
N GLU A 38 15.25 -6.64 -36.70
CA GLU A 38 14.25 -5.77 -37.35
C GLU A 38 12.99 -6.53 -37.75
N TYR A 39 13.12 -7.80 -38.15
CA TYR A 39 12.01 -8.67 -38.54
C TYR A 39 11.30 -9.30 -37.34
N ALA A 40 12.03 -9.54 -36.24
CA ALA A 40 11.50 -9.99 -34.95
C ALA A 40 11.08 -8.81 -34.05
N GLY A 41 10.53 -7.75 -34.65
CA GLY A 41 10.13 -6.52 -33.95
C GLY A 41 9.09 -6.72 -32.85
N PHE A 42 8.33 -7.82 -32.89
CA PHE A 42 7.42 -8.21 -31.81
C PHE A 42 8.19 -8.68 -30.58
N VAL A 43 9.12 -9.62 -30.74
CA VAL A 43 9.87 -10.24 -29.63
C VAL A 43 10.84 -9.26 -28.99
N SER A 44 11.47 -8.38 -29.77
CA SER A 44 12.40 -7.36 -29.25
C SER A 44 11.72 -6.22 -28.48
N LYS A 45 10.40 -6.02 -28.69
CA LYS A 45 9.60 -4.99 -27.99
C LYS A 45 8.82 -5.55 -26.80
N LEU A 46 8.90 -6.86 -26.53
CA LEU A 46 8.26 -7.44 -25.36
C LEU A 46 8.96 -6.93 -24.10
N ASP A 47 8.14 -6.47 -23.16
CA ASP A 47 8.60 -6.05 -21.84
C ASP A 47 8.94 -7.29 -21.01
N THR A 48 10.21 -7.67 -21.05
CA THR A 48 10.73 -8.84 -20.34
C THR A 48 10.55 -8.71 -18.82
N HIS A 49 10.51 -7.50 -18.27
CA HIS A 49 10.36 -7.26 -16.84
C HIS A 49 8.93 -7.53 -16.34
N SER A 50 7.91 -7.09 -17.06
CA SER A 50 6.51 -7.36 -16.67
C SER A 50 6.12 -8.83 -16.86
N ILE A 51 6.70 -9.49 -17.87
CA ILE A 51 6.46 -10.91 -18.16
C ILE A 51 7.11 -11.78 -17.08
N THR A 52 8.39 -11.55 -16.76
CA THR A 52 9.10 -12.32 -15.72
C THR A 52 8.51 -12.16 -14.33
N LYS A 53 7.85 -11.03 -14.03
CA LYS A 53 7.12 -10.81 -12.76
C LYS A 53 5.95 -11.78 -12.54
N HIS A 54 5.35 -12.30 -13.61
CA HIS A 54 4.20 -13.21 -13.54
C HIS A 54 4.58 -14.68 -13.78
N VAL A 55 5.78 -14.95 -14.29
CA VAL A 55 6.29 -16.31 -14.49
C VAL A 55 6.93 -16.78 -13.18
N SER A 56 6.16 -17.49 -12.36
CA SER A 56 6.61 -18.09 -11.11
C SER A 56 7.40 -19.39 -11.29
N ARG A 57 7.47 -19.92 -12.51
CA ARG A 57 8.26 -21.09 -12.87
C ARG A 57 9.47 -20.63 -13.67
N VAL A 58 10.48 -20.18 -12.95
CA VAL A 58 11.83 -20.11 -13.50
C VAL A 58 12.38 -21.53 -13.37
N ALA A 59 12.64 -22.20 -14.49
CA ALA A 59 13.47 -23.39 -14.47
C ALA A 59 14.79 -22.97 -13.79
N ASP A 60 15.14 -23.60 -12.66
CA ASP A 60 16.32 -23.33 -11.81
C ASP A 60 16.16 -22.37 -10.62
N ALA A 61 14.94 -21.95 -10.24
CA ALA A 61 14.74 -21.27 -8.95
C ALA A 61 14.67 -22.27 -7.79
N ASP A 62 15.46 -22.06 -6.73
CA ASP A 62 15.42 -22.86 -5.49
C ASP A 62 14.01 -22.87 -4.88
N GLU A 63 13.27 -23.96 -5.10
CA GLU A 63 11.88 -24.14 -4.63
C GLU A 63 11.76 -23.89 -3.12
N ALA A 64 12.77 -24.32 -2.34
CA ALA A 64 12.83 -24.11 -0.89
C ALA A 64 12.87 -22.63 -0.47
N LEU A 65 13.53 -21.77 -1.25
CA LEU A 65 13.56 -20.33 -0.95
C LEU A 65 12.21 -19.69 -1.25
N LEU A 66 11.57 -20.10 -2.35
CA LEU A 66 10.25 -19.62 -2.75
C LEU A 66 9.18 -20.03 -1.72
N GLU A 67 9.19 -21.29 -1.30
CA GLU A 67 8.33 -21.81 -0.22
C GLU A 67 8.52 -21.02 1.07
N SER A 68 9.77 -20.73 1.46
CA SER A 68 10.05 -19.95 2.68
C SER A 68 9.49 -18.52 2.63
N ILE A 69 9.41 -17.91 1.45
CA ILE A 69 8.83 -16.57 1.26
C ILE A 69 7.31 -16.65 1.37
N TYR A 70 6.69 -17.67 0.78
CA TYR A 70 5.25 -17.91 0.88
C TYR A 70 4.82 -18.20 2.33
N GLU A 71 5.57 -19.05 3.04
CA GLU A 71 5.32 -19.34 4.45
C GLU A 71 5.45 -18.12 5.34
N LYS A 72 6.46 -17.26 5.11
CA LYS A 72 6.62 -16.00 5.86
C LYS A 72 5.46 -15.05 5.61
N ARG A 73 4.96 -14.96 4.38
CA ARG A 73 3.79 -14.14 4.04
C ARG A 73 2.53 -14.67 4.71
N LEU A 74 2.34 -15.99 4.74
CA LEU A 74 1.21 -16.63 5.40
C LEU A 74 1.25 -16.41 6.93
N LYS A 75 2.43 -16.55 7.54
CA LYS A 75 2.65 -16.28 8.98
C LYS A 75 2.35 -14.83 9.34
N ARG A 76 2.87 -13.85 8.61
CA ARG A 76 2.55 -12.43 8.84
C ARG A 76 1.05 -12.13 8.72
N LYS A 77 0.37 -12.73 7.74
CA LYS A 77 -1.06 -12.55 7.56
C LYS A 77 -1.87 -13.17 8.70
N LEU A 78 -1.40 -14.28 9.26
CA LEU A 78 -1.97 -14.91 10.44
C LEU A 78 -1.69 -14.08 11.71
N GLU A 79 -0.47 -13.59 11.90
CA GLU A 79 -0.05 -12.72 13.01
C GLU A 79 -0.89 -11.45 13.04
N ASN A 80 -1.00 -10.72 11.94
CA ASN A 80 -1.84 -9.52 11.85
C ASN A 80 -3.33 -9.82 12.13
N LYS A 81 -3.81 -11.02 11.75
CA LYS A 81 -5.19 -11.44 12.01
C LYS A 81 -5.40 -11.84 13.48
N VAL A 82 -4.37 -12.38 14.12
CA VAL A 82 -4.37 -12.68 15.56
C VAL A 82 -4.29 -11.38 16.36
N GLU A 83 -3.43 -10.44 15.97
CA GLU A 83 -3.32 -9.10 16.57
C GLU A 83 -4.65 -8.33 16.51
N ALA A 84 -5.31 -8.33 15.34
CA ALA A 84 -6.63 -7.73 15.17
C ALA A 84 -7.75 -8.42 15.98
N ASN A 85 -7.59 -9.71 16.30
CA ASN A 85 -8.53 -10.44 17.16
C ASN A 85 -8.23 -10.24 18.65
N THR A 86 -6.97 -10.02 19.03
CA THR A 86 -6.58 -9.70 20.41
C THR A 86 -6.89 -8.26 20.80
N GLU A 87 -7.04 -7.34 19.85
CA GLU A 87 -7.55 -5.97 20.11
C GLU A 87 -9.07 -5.94 20.38
N LEU A 88 -9.80 -7.04 20.15
CA LEU A 88 -11.22 -7.21 20.50
C LEU A 88 -11.41 -7.93 21.85
N GLU A 89 -10.59 -7.59 22.86
CA GLU A 89 -10.85 -8.02 24.23
C GLU A 89 -11.95 -7.16 24.85
N VAL A 90 -13.17 -7.70 24.86
CA VAL A 90 -14.35 -7.09 25.47
C VAL A 90 -14.30 -7.26 27.00
N ASP A 91 -14.58 -6.18 27.74
CA ASP A 91 -14.54 -6.17 29.21
C ASP A 91 -15.52 -7.18 29.83
N PRO A 92 -15.22 -7.73 31.03
CA PRO A 92 -16.05 -8.75 31.71
C PRO A 92 -17.46 -8.29 32.11
N VAL A 93 -17.86 -7.06 31.77
CA VAL A 93 -19.22 -6.53 31.91
C VAL A 93 -20.11 -6.92 30.72
N ASP A 94 -19.51 -7.31 29.59
CA ASP A 94 -20.24 -7.55 28.33
C ASP A 94 -20.53 -9.03 28.03
N ALA A 95 -19.99 -9.96 28.82
CA ALA A 95 -20.26 -11.38 28.68
C ALA A 95 -21.53 -11.78 29.45
N LEU A 96 -22.59 -12.14 28.72
CA LEU A 96 -23.82 -12.67 29.29
C LEU A 96 -23.54 -13.97 30.07
N PRO A 97 -24.03 -14.12 31.31
CA PRO A 97 -23.81 -15.33 32.11
C PRO A 97 -24.48 -16.56 31.48
N VAL A 98 -23.78 -17.70 31.56
CA VAL A 98 -24.31 -18.99 31.13
C VAL A 98 -24.87 -19.72 32.34
N LYS A 99 -26.13 -20.19 32.26
CA LYS A 99 -26.71 -21.08 33.27
C LYS A 99 -26.20 -22.50 33.06
N THR A 100 -25.62 -23.10 34.10
CA THR A 100 -25.34 -24.53 34.12
C THR A 100 -26.64 -25.32 34.29
N LEU A 101 -26.61 -26.63 33.99
CA LEU A 101 -27.77 -27.52 34.16
C LEU A 101 -28.27 -27.56 35.62
N ASP A 102 -27.39 -27.25 36.57
CA ASP A 102 -27.69 -27.12 38.00
C ASP A 102 -28.29 -25.76 38.40
N GLY A 103 -28.58 -24.89 37.41
CA GLY A 103 -29.21 -23.59 37.62
C GLY A 103 -28.28 -22.49 38.15
N GLN A 104 -26.98 -22.76 38.29
CA GLN A 104 -26.00 -21.78 38.74
C GLN A 104 -25.49 -20.94 37.57
N LEU A 105 -25.33 -19.63 37.80
CA LEU A 105 -24.84 -18.69 36.79
C LEU A 105 -23.32 -18.67 36.80
N TYR A 106 -22.70 -19.06 35.68
CA TYR A 106 -21.25 -19.06 35.49
C TYR A 106 -20.82 -17.92 34.57
N TYR A 107 -19.84 -17.13 35.03
CA TYR A 107 -19.22 -16.05 34.26
C TYR A 107 -17.81 -16.47 33.85
N ARG A 108 -17.57 -16.53 32.54
CA ARG A 108 -16.26 -16.91 31.98
C ARG A 108 -15.28 -15.74 32.14
N ARG A 109 -14.23 -15.91 32.94
CA ARG A 109 -13.12 -14.93 33.04
C ARG A 109 -11.89 -15.46 32.32
N VAL A 110 -11.18 -14.56 31.64
CA VAL A 110 -9.83 -14.82 31.08
C VAL A 110 -8.86 -13.96 31.86
N GLU A 111 -7.77 -14.54 32.38
CA GLU A 111 -6.78 -13.81 33.19
C GLU A 111 -5.90 -12.92 32.30
N LYS A 112 -5.89 -11.61 32.57
CA LYS A 112 -4.85 -10.68 32.09
C LYS A 112 -3.60 -10.86 32.95
N LYS A 113 -2.48 -11.28 32.36
CA LYS A 113 -1.16 -11.18 33.00
C LYS A 113 -0.64 -9.75 32.85
N GLN A 114 -0.40 -9.08 33.97
CA GLN A 114 0.28 -7.79 34.05
C GLN A 114 1.79 -7.97 34.20
N ASN A 115 2.56 -7.02 33.65
CA ASN A 115 4.00 -6.89 33.87
C ASN A 115 4.29 -6.39 35.29
N GLU A 116 5.30 -6.96 35.95
CA GLU A 116 6.08 -6.29 37.00
C GLU A 116 7.58 -6.59 36.80
N VAL A 117 8.40 -5.56 37.01
CA VAL A 117 9.85 -5.59 37.11
C VAL A 117 10.19 -5.42 38.58
N GLU A 118 11.00 -6.29 39.18
CA GLU A 118 12.14 -5.96 40.07
C GLU A 118 12.85 -7.23 40.61
N GLU A 119 14.01 -7.01 41.20
CA GLU A 119 15.23 -7.81 41.20
C GLU A 119 15.39 -8.90 42.30
N GLU A 120 16.36 -9.78 42.00
CA GLU A 120 17.33 -10.47 42.87
C GLU A 120 16.99 -11.63 43.84
N SER A 121 17.51 -12.80 43.43
CA SER A 121 18.39 -13.72 44.17
C SER A 121 17.85 -14.55 45.37
N THR A 122 17.92 -15.89 45.24
CA THR A 122 18.86 -16.77 45.99
C THR A 122 18.64 -18.25 45.66
N VAL A 123 19.63 -19.08 46.03
CA VAL A 123 20.09 -20.33 45.40
C VAL A 123 19.75 -21.57 46.26
N LYS A 124 19.56 -22.74 45.61
CA LYS A 124 20.12 -24.12 45.86
C LYS A 124 19.11 -25.25 45.65
N ASP A 125 19.27 -26.06 44.60
CA ASP A 125 19.96 -27.38 44.49
C ASP A 125 18.90 -28.52 44.51
N SER A 126 18.87 -29.53 43.64
CA SER A 126 19.94 -30.40 43.14
C SER A 126 19.45 -31.30 41.97
N SER A 127 20.35 -31.69 41.06
CA SER A 127 20.57 -33.08 40.54
C SER A 127 21.21 -33.17 39.13
N ILE A 128 22.54 -33.28 39.17
CA ILE A 128 23.53 -33.99 38.34
C ILE A 128 23.07 -34.72 37.04
N ALA A 129 23.77 -34.42 35.93
CA ALA A 129 24.39 -35.43 35.05
C ALA A 129 25.61 -34.83 34.30
N LYS A 130 26.80 -35.41 34.54
CA LYS A 130 28.12 -35.00 34.00
C LYS A 130 28.36 -35.62 32.63
N LEU A 131 28.87 -34.86 31.65
CA LEU A 131 29.57 -35.39 30.47
C LEU A 131 30.87 -34.61 30.18
N SER A 132 31.90 -35.35 29.76
CA SER A 132 33.34 -35.01 29.78
C SER A 132 33.79 -33.97 28.73
N LYS A 133 34.85 -33.22 29.05
CA LYS A 133 35.38 -32.05 28.31
C LYS A 133 36.17 -32.29 27.00
N PRO A 134 36.69 -33.47 26.62
CA PRO A 134 37.49 -33.59 25.40
C PRO A 134 36.68 -33.80 24.11
N GLU A 135 35.45 -34.33 24.17
CA GLU A 135 34.65 -34.63 22.96
C GLU A 135 34.01 -33.39 22.31
N LYS A 136 33.66 -32.37 23.11
CA LYS A 136 33.07 -31.11 22.59
C LYS A 136 34.05 -30.28 21.76
N ARG A 137 35.37 -30.37 22.02
CA ARG A 137 36.39 -29.60 21.27
C ARG A 137 36.70 -30.17 19.88
N ALA A 138 36.55 -31.48 19.69
CA ALA A 138 36.76 -32.11 18.38
C ALA A 138 35.60 -31.83 17.41
N LYS A 139 34.35 -31.81 17.90
CA LYS A 139 33.17 -31.50 17.08
C LYS A 139 33.11 -30.03 16.66
N LEU A 140 33.56 -29.10 17.51
CA LEU A 140 33.61 -27.67 17.18
C LEU A 140 34.71 -27.31 16.16
N LYS A 141 35.82 -28.07 16.11
CA LYS A 141 36.88 -27.85 15.11
C LYS A 141 36.54 -28.42 13.72
N LYS A 142 35.70 -29.47 13.64
CA LYS A 142 35.18 -29.97 12.35
C LYS A 142 34.10 -29.04 11.79
N SER A 143 33.11 -28.63 12.60
CA SER A 143 32.07 -27.69 12.14
C SER A 143 32.62 -26.32 11.71
N ARG A 144 33.72 -25.85 12.31
CA ARG A 144 34.38 -24.59 11.89
C ARG A 144 35.23 -24.73 10.62
N LYS A 145 35.66 -25.94 10.26
CA LYS A 145 36.41 -26.21 9.01
C LYS A 145 35.46 -26.44 7.83
N ASP A 146 34.27 -27.00 8.09
CA ASP A 146 33.20 -27.16 7.12
C ASP A 146 32.48 -25.83 6.85
N ALA A 147 32.26 -25.00 7.89
CA ALA A 147 31.78 -23.61 7.72
C ALA A 147 32.77 -22.74 6.92
N LYS A 148 34.09 -23.01 6.99
CA LYS A 148 35.10 -22.25 6.24
C LYS A 148 35.26 -22.71 4.78
N LYS A 149 34.78 -23.92 4.44
CA LYS A 149 34.67 -24.40 3.06
C LYS A 149 33.39 -23.85 2.39
N LEU A 150 32.27 -23.81 3.12
CA LEU A 150 31.03 -23.18 2.67
C LEU A 150 31.18 -21.65 2.44
N THR A 151 32.01 -20.95 3.21
CA THR A 151 32.29 -19.51 2.95
C THR A 151 33.22 -19.24 1.76
N LYS A 152 33.84 -20.27 1.16
CA LYS A 152 34.72 -20.10 -0.01
C LYS A 152 34.08 -20.47 -1.34
N GLU A 153 32.86 -21.01 -1.33
CA GLU A 153 32.07 -21.26 -2.55
C GLU A 153 31.02 -20.18 -2.83
N ILE A 154 30.78 -19.24 -1.90
CA ILE A 154 29.83 -18.11 -2.08
C ILE A 154 30.56 -16.83 -2.52
N GLU A 155 31.49 -16.95 -3.47
CA GLU A 155 32.10 -15.82 -4.19
C GLU A 155 31.77 -15.82 -5.68
N GLN A 156 30.63 -16.42 -6.05
CA GLN A 156 29.99 -16.11 -7.32
C GLN A 156 28.79 -15.21 -7.04
N LYS A 157 28.93 -13.93 -7.40
CA LYS A 157 27.83 -12.96 -7.45
C LYS A 157 26.78 -13.49 -8.44
N THR A 158 25.75 -14.15 -7.92
CA THR A 158 24.61 -14.60 -8.71
C THR A 158 23.61 -13.45 -8.89
N PRO A 159 23.11 -13.22 -10.12
CA PRO A 159 22.09 -12.20 -10.41
C PRO A 159 20.78 -12.40 -9.62
N GLN A 160 20.56 -13.58 -9.04
CA GLN A 160 19.40 -13.91 -8.22
C GLN A 160 19.36 -13.19 -6.86
N ALA A 161 20.51 -12.81 -6.28
CA ALA A 161 20.53 -12.08 -5.00
C ALA A 161 20.09 -10.62 -5.16
N GLU A 162 20.44 -9.99 -6.29
CA GLU A 162 19.99 -8.64 -6.64
C GLU A 162 18.48 -8.62 -6.94
N VAL A 163 17.96 -9.61 -7.68
CA VAL A 163 16.53 -9.77 -7.94
C VAL A 163 15.74 -9.98 -6.64
N LEU A 164 16.25 -10.77 -5.69
CA LEU A 164 15.60 -10.95 -4.38
C LEU A 164 15.58 -9.67 -3.53
N ASP A 165 16.61 -8.84 -3.62
CA ASP A 165 16.66 -7.55 -2.92
C ASP A 165 15.78 -6.48 -3.58
N GLU A 166 15.60 -6.52 -4.90
CA GLU A 166 14.59 -5.72 -5.62
C GLU A 166 13.18 -6.13 -5.22
N VAL A 167 12.86 -7.43 -5.23
CA VAL A 167 11.56 -7.94 -4.78
C VAL A 167 11.29 -7.54 -3.32
N ARG A 168 12.29 -7.60 -2.44
CA ARG A 168 12.12 -7.13 -1.05
C ARG A 168 11.87 -5.63 -0.94
N LYS A 169 12.47 -4.82 -1.81
CA LYS A 169 12.24 -3.36 -1.85
C LYS A 169 10.82 -3.05 -2.34
N ASP A 170 10.37 -3.73 -3.39
CA ASP A 170 9.02 -3.59 -3.93
C ASP A 170 7.95 -4.01 -2.91
N LEU A 171 8.16 -5.14 -2.22
CA LEU A 171 7.28 -5.60 -1.14
C LEU A 171 7.21 -4.60 0.01
N LYS A 172 8.35 -4.02 0.41
CA LYS A 172 8.38 -2.98 1.44
C LYS A 172 7.64 -1.72 0.98
N ALA A 173 7.81 -1.32 -0.28
CA ALA A 173 7.11 -0.17 -0.84
C ALA A 173 5.58 -0.39 -0.84
N GLU A 174 5.13 -1.58 -1.24
CA GLU A 174 3.72 -1.98 -1.21
C GLU A 174 3.15 -1.98 0.21
N GLU A 175 3.85 -2.58 1.18
CA GLU A 175 3.46 -2.55 2.60
C GLU A 175 3.36 -1.11 3.14
N THR A 176 4.26 -0.20 2.75
CA THR A 176 4.15 1.22 3.16
C THR A 176 2.96 1.92 2.52
N ALA A 177 2.63 1.59 1.27
CA ALA A 177 1.48 2.16 0.58
C ALA A 177 0.17 1.70 1.22
N GLU A 178 0.08 0.42 1.58
CA GLU A 178 -1.07 -0.12 2.33
C GLU A 178 -1.24 0.54 3.69
N LYS A 179 -0.15 0.67 4.47
CA LYS A 179 -0.17 1.37 5.76
C LYS A 179 -0.69 2.80 5.63
N LYS A 180 -0.25 3.55 4.61
CA LYS A 180 -0.76 4.90 4.33
C LYS A 180 -2.25 4.92 4.00
N LYS A 181 -2.76 3.93 3.26
CA LYS A 181 -4.20 3.80 2.98
C LYS A 181 -5.01 3.58 4.27
N TYR A 182 -4.54 2.69 5.15
CA TYR A 182 -5.19 2.45 6.44
C TYR A 182 -5.19 3.69 7.33
N ARG A 183 -4.04 4.37 7.45
CA ARG A 183 -3.94 5.64 8.19
C ARG A 183 -4.90 6.69 7.65
N LEU A 184 -5.04 6.77 6.33
CA LEU A 184 -5.97 7.70 5.70
C LEU A 184 -7.44 7.38 6.03
N ALA A 185 -7.79 6.10 6.06
CA ALA A 185 -9.12 5.66 6.49
C ALA A 185 -9.38 6.00 7.95
N GLU A 186 -8.43 5.68 8.85
CA GLU A 186 -8.50 5.96 10.29
C GLU A 186 -8.71 7.45 10.58
N LEU A 187 -7.91 8.32 9.93
CA LEU A 187 -8.04 9.77 10.05
C LEU A 187 -9.39 10.27 9.53
N GLY A 188 -9.86 9.73 8.41
CA GLY A 188 -11.16 10.06 7.83
C GLY A 188 -12.32 9.66 8.73
N THR A 189 -12.30 8.46 9.29
CA THR A 189 -13.35 7.96 10.20
C THR A 189 -13.37 8.75 11.51
N ALA A 190 -12.20 9.05 12.08
CA ALA A 190 -12.11 9.84 13.31
C ALA A 190 -12.67 11.25 13.12
N LEU A 191 -12.42 11.84 11.95
CA LEU A 191 -12.88 13.19 11.64
C LEU A 191 -14.39 13.27 11.38
N LEU A 192 -14.97 12.23 10.76
CA LEU A 192 -16.42 12.13 10.58
C LEU A 192 -17.16 11.85 11.90
N ALA A 193 -16.53 11.13 12.83
CA ALA A 193 -17.09 10.90 14.16
C ALA A 193 -17.21 12.20 14.97
N ASP A 194 -16.11 12.97 15.05
CA ASP A 194 -16.07 14.23 15.81
C ASP A 194 -15.22 15.31 15.09
N PRO A 195 -15.84 16.18 14.27
CA PRO A 195 -15.09 17.13 13.44
C PRO A 195 -14.40 18.22 14.28
N GLU A 196 -14.97 18.63 15.42
CA GLU A 196 -14.41 19.71 16.24
C GLU A 196 -13.13 19.31 16.99
N SER A 197 -13.03 18.04 17.43
CA SER A 197 -11.86 17.54 18.16
C SER A 197 -10.72 17.20 17.20
N ASN A 198 -11.08 16.59 16.06
CA ASN A 198 -10.13 15.95 15.16
C ASN A 198 -9.73 16.83 13.96
N ILE A 199 -10.07 18.12 13.95
CA ILE A 199 -9.79 19.03 12.82
C ILE A 199 -8.30 19.11 12.42
N LYS A 200 -7.39 18.78 13.34
CA LYS A 200 -5.94 18.70 13.07
C LYS A 200 -5.60 17.55 12.10
N ASN A 201 -6.37 16.47 12.10
CA ASN A 201 -6.17 15.30 11.23
C ASN A 201 -6.31 15.68 9.75
N VAL A 202 -7.11 16.71 9.42
CA VAL A 202 -7.20 17.23 8.04
C VAL A 202 -5.84 17.73 7.53
N LYS A 203 -5.02 18.33 8.40
CA LYS A 203 -3.66 18.77 8.03
C LYS A 203 -2.77 17.58 7.71
N GLU A 204 -2.85 16.52 8.49
CA GLU A 204 -2.11 15.28 8.24
C GLU A 204 -2.55 14.63 6.91
N MET A 205 -3.85 14.62 6.62
CA MET A 205 -4.37 14.18 5.31
C MET A 205 -3.86 15.03 4.14
N LEU A 206 -3.71 16.35 4.35
CA LEU A 206 -3.12 17.26 3.36
C LEU A 206 -1.62 17.02 3.18
N ASP A 207 -0.90 16.61 4.22
CA ASP A 207 0.52 16.25 4.13
C ASP A 207 0.73 14.97 3.32
N MET A 208 -0.19 13.99 3.42
CA MET A 208 -0.17 12.79 2.60
C MET A 208 -0.27 13.08 1.09
N LEU A 209 -0.87 14.21 0.68
CA LEU A 209 -0.89 14.65 -0.72
C LEU A 209 0.47 15.09 -1.26
N LYS A 210 1.45 15.36 -0.38
CA LYS A 210 2.82 15.69 -0.79
C LYS A 210 3.64 14.44 -1.12
N GLY A 211 3.17 13.25 -0.73
CA GLY A 211 3.83 11.98 -1.02
C GLY A 211 3.90 11.65 -2.51
N GLY A 212 4.98 11.00 -2.95
CA GLY A 212 5.25 10.71 -4.37
C GLY A 212 4.35 9.66 -5.02
N ASP A 213 3.61 8.87 -4.23
CA ASP A 213 2.82 7.74 -4.73
C ASP A 213 1.50 8.21 -5.35
N ILE A 214 1.37 8.07 -6.68
CA ILE A 214 0.23 8.57 -7.47
C ILE A 214 -1.11 8.04 -6.92
N SER A 215 -1.18 6.75 -6.62
CA SER A 215 -2.39 6.10 -6.12
C SER A 215 -2.83 6.67 -4.76
N ILE A 216 -1.88 6.98 -3.90
CA ILE A 216 -2.14 7.49 -2.54
C ILE A 216 -2.60 8.94 -2.63
N VAL A 217 -1.95 9.75 -3.48
CA VAL A 217 -2.37 11.14 -3.72
C VAL A 217 -3.79 11.19 -4.29
N MET A 218 -4.10 10.34 -5.27
CA MET A 218 -5.46 10.27 -5.85
C MET A 218 -6.51 9.83 -4.81
N LEU A 219 -6.18 8.85 -3.97
CA LEU A 219 -7.06 8.40 -2.90
C LEU A 219 -7.28 9.51 -1.87
N ALA A 220 -6.20 10.15 -1.42
CA ALA A 220 -6.24 11.24 -0.46
C ALA A 220 -7.06 12.43 -0.97
N LEU A 221 -6.91 12.81 -2.25
CA LEU A 221 -7.70 13.87 -2.87
C LEU A 221 -9.21 13.60 -2.79
N LYS A 222 -9.61 12.36 -3.09
CA LYS A 222 -11.02 11.95 -3.09
C LYS A 222 -11.57 11.85 -1.67
N SER A 223 -10.79 11.30 -0.74
CA SER A 223 -11.21 11.21 0.66
C SER A 223 -11.35 12.57 1.31
N LEU A 224 -10.40 13.49 1.07
CA LEU A 224 -10.50 14.87 1.53
C LEU A 224 -11.74 15.58 0.97
N LEU A 225 -12.09 15.31 -0.29
CA LEU A 225 -13.32 15.86 -0.87
C LEU A 225 -14.57 15.38 -0.13
N ALA A 226 -14.68 14.08 0.13
CA ALA A 226 -15.81 13.52 0.86
C ALA A 226 -15.92 14.15 2.27
N VAL A 227 -14.80 14.22 2.97
CA VAL A 227 -14.67 14.87 4.27
C VAL A 227 -15.12 16.33 4.23
N PHE A 228 -14.63 17.13 3.28
CA PHE A 228 -15.01 18.54 3.19
C PHE A 228 -16.49 18.72 2.88
N LYS A 229 -17.08 17.85 2.06
CA LYS A 229 -18.51 17.92 1.75
C LYS A 229 -19.38 17.75 3.00
N ASP A 230 -18.96 16.91 3.94
CA ASP A 230 -19.73 16.61 5.14
C ASP A 230 -19.49 17.62 6.28
N ILE A 231 -18.30 18.21 6.34
CA ILE A 231 -17.86 19.08 7.45
C ILE A 231 -18.14 20.57 7.17
N ILE A 232 -18.22 20.97 5.90
CA ILE A 232 -18.40 22.38 5.53
C ILE A 232 -19.78 22.87 5.99
N PRO A 233 -19.85 23.97 6.76
CA PRO A 233 -21.11 24.56 7.13
C PRO A 233 -21.81 25.23 5.93
N GLY A 234 -23.13 25.36 6.01
CA GLY A 234 -23.94 26.05 4.99
C GLY A 234 -23.79 27.59 4.95
N TYR A 235 -22.84 28.17 5.69
CA TYR A 235 -22.60 29.60 5.77
C TYR A 235 -21.14 29.95 5.43
N ARG A 236 -20.90 31.22 5.09
CA ARG A 236 -19.55 31.73 4.82
C ARG A 236 -18.84 32.05 6.13
N ILE A 237 -17.67 31.47 6.33
CA ILE A 237 -16.83 31.72 7.51
C ILE A 237 -16.07 33.03 7.31
N ARG A 238 -16.21 33.97 8.24
CA ARG A 238 -15.43 35.20 8.28
C ARG A 238 -14.21 35.01 9.19
N LEU A 239 -13.04 35.48 8.76
CA LEU A 239 -11.86 35.50 9.61
C LEU A 239 -12.06 36.51 10.77
N PRO A 240 -11.76 36.12 12.03
CA PRO A 240 -11.82 37.03 13.17
C PRO A 240 -10.93 38.25 12.95
N THR A 241 -11.39 39.44 13.34
CA THR A 241 -10.55 40.63 13.30
C THR A 241 -9.52 40.62 14.44
N GLU A 242 -8.40 41.33 14.29
CA GLU A 242 -7.33 41.38 15.32
C GLU A 242 -7.87 41.82 16.69
N LYS A 243 -8.80 42.79 16.69
CA LYS A 243 -9.51 43.28 17.88
C LYS A 243 -10.35 42.18 18.56
N GLU A 244 -10.92 41.26 17.79
CA GLU A 244 -11.70 40.14 18.32
C GLU A 244 -10.82 39.00 18.83
N MET A 245 -9.61 38.84 18.30
CA MET A 245 -8.65 37.83 18.75
C MET A 245 -8.05 38.18 20.12
N GLU A 246 -7.82 39.46 20.38
CA GLU A 246 -7.31 39.95 21.67
C GLU A 246 -8.37 39.89 22.79
N MET A 247 -9.65 39.86 22.42
CA MET A 247 -10.74 39.79 23.38
C MET A 247 -10.79 38.42 24.08
N LYS A 248 -10.88 38.43 25.42
CA LYS A 248 -11.04 37.21 26.22
C LYS A 248 -12.44 36.61 26.01
N VAL A 249 -12.53 35.63 25.14
CA VAL A 249 -13.75 34.83 24.91
C VAL A 249 -13.85 33.60 25.79
N SER A 250 -15.07 33.10 25.96
CA SER A 250 -15.37 31.86 26.69
C SER A 250 -14.71 30.64 26.03
N LYS A 251 -14.56 29.53 26.78
CA LYS A 251 -13.94 28.30 26.27
C LYS A 251 -14.66 27.75 25.03
N ALA A 252 -15.99 27.78 25.03
CA ALA A 252 -16.80 27.32 23.89
C ALA A 252 -16.56 28.17 22.63
N VAL A 253 -16.56 29.51 22.76
CA VAL A 253 -16.33 30.42 21.64
C VAL A 253 -14.89 30.30 21.12
N LYS A 254 -13.90 30.09 22.00
CA LYS A 254 -12.52 29.81 21.60
C LYS A 254 -12.41 28.52 20.78
N LYS A 255 -13.10 27.45 21.19
CA LYS A 255 -13.11 26.17 20.47
C LYS A 255 -13.72 26.34 19.06
N MET A 256 -14.88 27.00 18.97
CA MET A 256 -15.55 27.29 17.69
C MET A 256 -14.66 28.12 16.76
N ARG A 257 -14.05 29.20 17.26
CA ARG A 257 -13.12 30.04 16.47
C ARG A 257 -11.91 29.25 15.99
N PHE A 258 -11.33 28.42 16.83
CA PHE A 258 -10.20 27.57 16.47
C PHE A 258 -10.57 26.58 15.36
N TYR A 259 -11.74 25.97 15.48
CA TYR A 259 -12.28 25.05 14.48
C TYR A 259 -12.49 25.75 13.13
N GLU A 260 -13.21 26.88 13.11
CA GLU A 260 -13.49 27.63 11.88
C GLU A 260 -12.22 28.14 11.19
N LEU A 261 -11.28 28.68 11.97
CA LEU A 261 -10.00 29.16 11.44
C LEU A 261 -9.19 28.02 10.84
N THR A 262 -9.15 26.88 11.53
CA THR A 262 -8.43 25.70 11.05
C THR A 262 -9.09 25.16 9.78
N LEU A 263 -10.41 25.03 9.75
CA LEU A 263 -11.18 24.57 8.59
C LEU A 263 -10.96 25.47 7.37
N LEU A 264 -11.00 26.79 7.54
CA LEU A 264 -10.76 27.73 6.45
C LEU A 264 -9.33 27.64 5.93
N SER A 265 -8.34 27.54 6.83
CA SER A 265 -6.93 27.41 6.46
C SER A 265 -6.64 26.11 5.70
N THR A 266 -7.13 24.97 6.19
CA THR A 266 -6.94 23.66 5.55
C THR A 266 -7.67 23.60 4.22
N TYR A 267 -8.88 24.13 4.13
CA TYR A 267 -9.63 24.21 2.89
C TYR A 267 -8.92 25.09 1.84
N LYS A 268 -8.39 26.25 2.24
CA LYS A 268 -7.58 27.11 1.37
C LYS A 268 -6.35 26.38 0.84
N GLU A 269 -5.67 25.61 1.68
CA GLU A 269 -4.54 24.78 1.27
C GLU A 269 -4.96 23.67 0.32
N TYR A 270 -6.08 23.00 0.58
CA TYR A 270 -6.64 21.97 -0.30
C TYR A 270 -6.93 22.51 -1.71
N VAL A 271 -7.63 23.65 -1.82
CA VAL A 271 -7.93 24.27 -3.11
C VAL A 271 -6.64 24.64 -3.86
N LYS A 272 -5.64 25.20 -3.17
CA LYS A 272 -4.32 25.47 -3.78
C LYS A 272 -3.64 24.19 -4.29
N ARG A 273 -3.75 23.08 -3.56
CA ARG A 273 -3.20 21.79 -3.99
C ARG A 273 -3.96 21.21 -5.18
N LEU A 274 -5.28 21.32 -5.22
CA LEU A 274 -6.07 20.92 -6.39
C LEU A 274 -5.64 21.68 -7.64
N VAL A 275 -5.44 22.99 -7.53
CA VAL A 275 -4.95 23.82 -8.65
C VAL A 275 -3.55 23.42 -9.09
N ALA A 276 -2.63 23.14 -8.16
CA ALA A 276 -1.29 22.70 -8.50
C ALA A 276 -1.28 21.31 -9.16
N LEU A 277 -2.14 20.40 -8.71
CA LEU A 277 -2.27 19.05 -9.28
C LEU A 277 -3.04 19.06 -10.61
N HIS A 278 -3.93 20.02 -10.82
CA HIS A 278 -4.63 20.23 -12.09
C HIS A 278 -3.66 20.47 -13.26
N GLN A 279 -2.55 21.17 -13.02
CA GLN A 279 -1.51 21.40 -14.06
C GLN A 279 -0.78 20.11 -14.46
N LYS A 280 -0.78 19.07 -13.59
CA LYS A 280 -0.13 17.80 -13.86
C LYS A 280 -1.09 16.86 -14.58
N ARG A 281 -0.72 16.39 -15.79
CA ARG A 281 -1.54 15.50 -16.63
C ARG A 281 -2.10 14.27 -15.89
N LEU A 282 -1.29 13.66 -15.02
CA LEU A 282 -1.67 12.45 -14.27
C LEU A 282 -2.86 12.67 -13.33
N TYR A 283 -2.92 13.85 -12.69
CA TYR A 283 -3.94 14.15 -11.68
C TYR A 283 -5.07 15.03 -12.22
N LYS A 284 -4.91 15.60 -13.43
CA LYS A 284 -5.84 16.55 -14.04
C LYS A 284 -7.29 16.07 -13.98
N ARG A 285 -7.57 14.85 -14.45
CA ARG A 285 -8.94 14.29 -14.49
C ARG A 285 -9.57 14.22 -13.10
N VAL A 286 -8.83 13.70 -12.12
CA VAL A 286 -9.31 13.58 -10.73
C VAL A 286 -9.48 14.96 -10.10
N ALA A 287 -8.53 15.86 -10.30
CA ALA A 287 -8.56 17.21 -9.74
C ALA A 287 -9.74 18.03 -10.28
N VAL A 288 -10.01 18.00 -11.59
CA VAL A 288 -11.17 18.69 -12.18
C VAL A 288 -12.48 18.10 -11.66
N ARG A 289 -12.58 16.77 -11.61
CA ARG A 289 -13.77 16.11 -11.03
C ARG A 289 -14.00 16.59 -9.60
N CYS A 290 -12.94 16.64 -8.78
CA CYS A 290 -13.03 17.13 -7.42
C CYS A 290 -13.50 18.59 -7.34
N LEU A 291 -12.90 19.49 -8.13
CA LEU A 291 -13.30 20.90 -8.20
C LEU A 291 -14.78 21.06 -8.57
N CYS A 292 -15.24 20.34 -9.60
CA CYS A 292 -16.62 20.40 -10.06
C CYS A 292 -17.59 19.84 -9.01
N THR A 293 -17.26 18.71 -8.38
CA THR A 293 -18.11 18.13 -7.32
C THR A 293 -18.19 19.03 -6.09
N LEU A 294 -17.11 19.75 -5.76
CA LEU A 294 -17.10 20.70 -4.66
C LEU A 294 -17.97 21.92 -4.98
N LEU A 295 -17.85 22.47 -6.19
CA LEU A 295 -18.70 23.57 -6.67
C LEU A 295 -20.20 23.19 -6.65
N ALA A 296 -20.52 21.96 -7.07
CA ALA A 296 -21.89 21.46 -7.07
C ALA A 296 -22.44 21.24 -5.66
N ALA A 297 -21.63 20.75 -4.73
CA ALA A 297 -22.06 20.48 -3.35
C ALA A 297 -22.13 21.74 -2.50
N VAL A 298 -21.16 22.65 -2.64
CA VAL A 298 -21.06 23.84 -1.78
C VAL A 298 -20.67 25.10 -2.57
N PRO A 299 -21.58 25.64 -3.38
CA PRO A 299 -21.32 26.84 -4.20
C PRO A 299 -21.17 28.11 -3.35
N HIS A 300 -21.76 28.14 -2.15
CA HIS A 300 -21.81 29.34 -1.31
C HIS A 300 -20.60 29.49 -0.41
N PHE A 301 -19.80 28.44 -0.19
CA PHE A 301 -18.68 28.49 0.74
C PHE A 301 -17.54 29.38 0.22
N ASN A 302 -16.62 29.72 1.12
CA ASN A 302 -15.46 30.56 0.83
C ASN A 302 -14.65 30.01 -0.38
N PHE A 303 -13.95 30.88 -1.12
CA PHE A 303 -13.16 30.54 -2.31
C PHE A 303 -13.96 30.01 -3.53
N SER A 304 -15.28 30.22 -3.57
CA SER A 304 -16.14 29.88 -4.71
C SER A 304 -15.72 30.56 -6.01
N GLU A 305 -15.29 31.82 -5.98
CA GLU A 305 -14.81 32.54 -7.16
C GLU A 305 -13.58 31.88 -7.79
N THR A 306 -12.61 31.46 -6.96
CA THR A 306 -11.45 30.73 -7.46
C THR A 306 -11.86 29.40 -8.07
N LEU A 307 -12.77 28.65 -7.45
CA LEU A 307 -13.27 27.39 -8.01
C LEU A 307 -13.93 27.62 -9.38
N LEU A 308 -14.81 28.63 -9.47
CA LEU A 308 -15.49 28.99 -10.71
C LEU A 308 -14.50 29.35 -11.81
N ALA A 309 -13.50 30.19 -11.52
CA ALA A 309 -12.48 30.56 -12.51
C ALA A 309 -11.74 29.34 -13.08
N TYR A 310 -11.38 28.36 -12.24
CA TYR A 310 -10.71 27.14 -12.71
C TYR A 310 -11.63 26.20 -13.47
N VAL A 311 -12.88 26.05 -13.05
CA VAL A 311 -13.86 25.21 -13.76
C VAL A 311 -14.16 25.81 -15.14
N VAL A 312 -14.43 27.11 -15.22
CA VAL A 312 -14.73 27.80 -16.49
C VAL A 312 -13.57 27.66 -17.50
N ASN A 313 -12.33 27.79 -17.05
CA ASN A 313 -11.15 27.60 -17.91
C ASN A 313 -11.04 26.17 -18.47
N ASN A 314 -11.66 25.17 -17.83
CA ASN A 314 -11.61 23.78 -18.23
C ASN A 314 -12.78 23.35 -19.14
N ILE A 315 -13.87 24.12 -19.22
CA ILE A 315 -15.03 23.82 -20.09
C ILE A 315 -14.63 23.78 -21.58
N GLY A 316 -13.61 24.54 -21.97
CA GLY A 316 -13.05 24.53 -23.33
C GLY A 316 -12.06 23.40 -23.62
N SER A 317 -11.84 22.47 -22.68
CA SER A 317 -10.87 21.38 -22.84
C SER A 317 -11.37 20.32 -23.83
N GLN A 318 -10.46 19.78 -24.64
CA GLN A 318 -10.73 18.75 -25.66
C GLN A 318 -11.05 17.36 -25.07
N ASP A 319 -10.72 17.12 -23.80
CA ASP A 319 -11.05 15.87 -23.10
C ASP A 319 -12.54 15.86 -22.69
N ASP A 320 -13.33 14.96 -23.26
CA ASP A 320 -14.77 14.78 -22.91
C ASP A 320 -15.02 14.42 -21.43
N PHE A 321 -14.01 13.89 -20.73
CA PHE A 321 -14.10 13.63 -19.29
C PHE A 321 -13.93 14.87 -18.41
N ILE A 322 -13.40 15.95 -18.99
CA ILE A 322 -13.06 17.21 -18.31
C ILE A 322 -14.05 18.32 -18.68
N ARG A 323 -14.58 18.26 -19.91
CA ARG A 323 -15.64 19.09 -20.46
C ARG A 323 -16.98 18.85 -19.75
#